data_AF-A0A4S8SSY9-F1
#
_entry.id   AF-A0A4S8SSY9-F1
#
_cell.length_a   1.000
_cell.length_b   1.000
_cell.length_c   1.000
_cell.angle_alpha   90.00
_cell.angle_beta   90.00
_cell.angle_gamma   90.00
#
_symmetry.space_group_name_H-M   'P 1'
#
loop_
_entity.id
_entity.type
_entity.pdbx_description
1 polymer ?
#
loop_
_entity_poly.entity_id
_entity_poly.type
_entity_poly.pdbx_seq_one_letter_code
_entity_poly.pdbx_strand_id
1 'polypeptide(L)'
;MASTSTKQLEDTLPLQDPRHGQFAHTLGKQWPIYTLVAFDDQELQQLESDINKAEDSTGQSVLITTPNLSNRTLRDIYEHHIQHREKDDKIHPTLFIVADQKDYQTRGVLIIDLQVMTDTSKNVIGVLRCGSDDADLYCANLEIGNVDFMITRRRSKDFGVAITLTKTSDTLAKIRLCRLRLMINSIRMFAVMMAVDERNRAVDSLEG
;
A
#
# COMPACT_ATOMS: atom_id res chain seq x y z
N MET A 1 -10.03 -3.47 -27.47
CA MET A 1 -10.89 -3.88 -26.34
C MET A 1 -11.10 -2.64 -25.46
N ALA A 2 -12.33 -2.36 -25.03
CA ALA A 2 -12.60 -1.24 -24.14
C ALA A 2 -11.87 -1.47 -22.81
N SER A 3 -11.18 -0.45 -22.30
CA SER A 3 -10.56 -0.49 -20.97
C SER A 3 -11.66 -0.60 -19.92
N THR A 4 -11.55 -1.59 -19.02
CA THR A 4 -12.43 -1.71 -17.87
C THR A 4 -12.23 -0.48 -16.98
N SER A 5 -13.30 0.25 -16.68
CA SER A 5 -13.19 1.43 -15.82
C SER A 5 -12.82 1.05 -14.39
N THR A 6 -12.16 1.96 -13.65
CA THR A 6 -11.83 1.75 -12.24
C THR A 6 -13.06 1.36 -11.41
N LYS A 7 -14.21 2.00 -11.65
CA LYS A 7 -15.48 1.69 -10.96
C LYS A 7 -15.92 0.24 -11.19
N GLN A 8 -15.82 -0.26 -12.42
CA GLN A 8 -16.16 -1.66 -12.72
C GLN A 8 -15.23 -2.67 -12.04
N LEU A 9 -13.97 -2.32 -11.82
CA LEU A 9 -13.03 -3.15 -11.07
C LEU A 9 -13.36 -3.13 -9.57
N GLU A 10 -13.62 -1.94 -9.02
CA GLU A 10 -14.05 -1.74 -7.63
C GLU A 10 -15.34 -2.52 -7.30
N ASP A 11 -16.32 -2.53 -8.20
CA ASP A 11 -17.59 -3.25 -8.03
C ASP A 11 -17.41 -4.78 -7.87
N THR A 12 -16.24 -5.33 -8.22
CA THR A 12 -15.94 -6.76 -8.01
C THR A 12 -15.52 -7.09 -6.58
N LEU A 13 -15.09 -6.09 -5.81
CA LEU A 13 -14.61 -6.23 -4.44
C LEU A 13 -15.78 -6.26 -3.45
N PRO A 14 -15.63 -6.96 -2.31
CA PRO A 14 -16.61 -6.83 -1.24
C PRO A 14 -16.58 -5.40 -0.69
N LEU A 15 -17.71 -4.90 -0.20
CA LEU A 15 -17.77 -3.56 0.40
C LEU A 15 -16.85 -3.44 1.64
N GLN A 16 -16.63 -4.54 2.35
CA GLN A 16 -15.85 -4.62 3.58
C GLN A 16 -15.01 -5.88 3.58
N ASP A 17 -13.81 -5.82 4.16
CA ASP A 17 -13.03 -7.02 4.47
C ASP A 17 -13.60 -7.68 5.74
N PRO A 18 -14.27 -8.85 5.67
CA PRO A 18 -14.81 -9.52 6.85
C PRO A 18 -13.70 -10.03 7.78
N ARG A 19 -12.46 -10.15 7.28
CA ARG A 19 -11.29 -10.62 8.03
C ARG A 19 -10.54 -9.44 8.65
N HIS A 20 -11.30 -8.56 9.31
CA HIS A 20 -10.77 -7.35 9.89
C HIS A 20 -9.90 -7.68 11.11
N GLY A 21 -8.58 -7.49 10.97
CA GLY A 21 -7.63 -7.54 12.08
C GLY A 21 -7.25 -6.14 12.55
N GLN A 22 -7.04 -5.97 13.86
CA GLN A 22 -6.24 -4.85 14.36
C GLN A 22 -4.78 -5.13 13.98
N PHE A 23 -4.33 -4.61 12.85
CA PHE A 23 -2.92 -4.70 12.46
C PHE A 23 -2.13 -3.72 13.32
N ALA A 24 -1.62 -4.21 14.46
CA ALA A 24 -0.96 -3.38 15.47
C ALA A 24 0.33 -2.70 14.95
N HIS A 25 0.96 -3.26 13.91
CA HIS A 25 2.17 -2.72 13.30
C HIS A 25 2.14 -2.96 11.78
N THR A 26 1.87 -1.92 11.00
CA THR A 26 2.01 -1.94 9.54
C THR A 26 3.32 -1.29 9.07
N LEU A 27 3.86 -0.36 9.86
CA LEU A 27 5.03 0.45 9.52
C LEU A 27 6.23 -0.39 9.08
N GLY A 28 6.78 -0.03 7.92
CA GLY A 28 7.98 -0.67 7.36
C GLY A 28 7.71 -1.99 6.66
N LYS A 29 6.44 -2.34 6.42
CA LYS A 29 6.05 -3.46 5.58
C LYS A 29 6.08 -3.08 4.11
N GLN A 30 6.28 -4.09 3.27
CA GLN A 30 6.35 -3.95 1.82
C GLN A 30 4.96 -3.91 1.20
N TRP A 31 4.73 -3.00 0.26
CA TRP A 31 3.47 -2.94 -0.48
C TRP A 31 3.54 -3.87 -1.69
N PRO A 32 2.76 -4.96 -1.73
CA PRO A 32 2.85 -5.89 -2.84
C PRO A 32 2.27 -5.28 -4.11
N ILE A 33 2.95 -5.49 -5.22
CA ILE A 33 2.52 -5.15 -6.58
C ILE A 33 2.01 -6.44 -7.23
N TYR A 34 0.76 -6.42 -7.68
CA TYR A 34 0.14 -7.50 -8.45
C TYR A 34 -0.19 -7.04 -9.86
N THR A 35 -0.42 -7.99 -10.76
CA THR A 35 -0.77 -7.71 -12.17
C THR A 35 -2.05 -8.47 -12.57
N LEU A 36 -2.98 -7.77 -13.21
CA LEU A 36 -4.16 -8.39 -13.84
C LEU A 36 -3.96 -8.65 -15.33
N VAL A 37 -2.90 -8.09 -15.92
CA VAL A 37 -2.52 -8.30 -17.31
C VAL A 37 -1.20 -9.04 -17.39
N ALA A 38 -1.02 -9.81 -18.47
CA ALA A 38 0.21 -10.53 -18.70
C ALA A 38 1.36 -9.55 -19.01
N PHE A 39 2.46 -9.69 -18.27
CA PHE A 39 3.75 -9.08 -18.54
C PHE A 39 4.79 -10.18 -18.71
N ASP A 40 5.79 -9.95 -19.55
CA ASP A 40 7.01 -10.75 -19.52
C ASP A 40 7.92 -10.33 -18.35
N ASP A 41 8.96 -11.12 -18.10
CA ASP A 41 9.85 -10.90 -16.95
C ASP A 41 10.56 -9.54 -16.99
N GLN A 42 10.88 -9.04 -18.18
CA GLN A 42 11.56 -7.75 -18.34
C GLN A 42 10.58 -6.60 -18.02
N GLU A 43 9.35 -6.70 -18.51
CA GLU A 43 8.32 -5.70 -18.24
C GLU A 43 7.88 -5.71 -16.77
N LEU A 44 7.87 -6.87 -16.12
CA LEU A 44 7.62 -7.01 -14.69
C LEU A 44 8.70 -6.30 -13.85
N GLN A 45 9.97 -6.52 -14.18
CA GLN A 45 11.08 -5.80 -13.53
C GLN A 45 11.00 -4.29 -13.80
N GLN A 46 10.61 -3.90 -15.01
CA GLN A 46 10.43 -2.49 -15.35
C GLN A 46 9.28 -1.86 -14.55
N LEU A 47 8.16 -2.56 -14.36
CA LEU A 47 7.03 -2.10 -13.55
C LEU A 47 7.44 -1.86 -12.10
N GLU A 48 8.11 -2.85 -11.48
CA GLU A 48 8.61 -2.71 -10.11
C GLU A 48 9.63 -1.56 -10.00
N SER A 49 10.52 -1.43 -10.99
CA SER A 49 11.47 -0.33 -11.03
C SER A 49 10.77 1.02 -11.16
N ASP A 50 9.82 1.18 -12.09
CA ASP A 50 9.14 2.45 -12.35
C ASP A 50 8.34 2.93 -11.13
N ILE A 51 7.69 2.01 -10.41
CA ILE A 51 6.98 2.32 -9.16
C ILE A 51 7.96 2.80 -8.07
N ASN A 52 9.13 2.18 -7.97
CA ASN A 52 10.08 2.47 -6.91
C ASN A 52 11.10 3.59 -7.24
N LYS A 53 11.16 4.08 -8.49
CA LYS A 53 12.23 4.96 -8.97
C LYS A 53 11.99 6.46 -8.77
N ALA A 54 10.77 6.87 -8.41
CA ALA A 54 10.49 8.28 -8.15
C ALA A 54 11.42 8.87 -7.07
N GLU A 55 11.78 10.15 -7.18
CA GLU A 55 12.73 10.81 -6.26
C GLU A 55 12.29 10.72 -4.79
N ASP A 56 10.97 10.75 -4.57
CA ASP A 56 10.33 10.71 -3.26
C ASP A 56 9.81 9.29 -2.88
N SER A 57 10.15 8.27 -3.67
CA SER A 57 9.84 6.88 -3.37
C SER A 57 10.53 6.39 -2.10
N THR A 58 9.87 5.50 -1.37
CA THR A 58 10.43 4.77 -0.23
C THR A 58 11.16 3.49 -0.65
N GLY A 59 10.90 2.99 -1.87
CA GLY A 59 11.46 1.74 -2.39
C GLY A 59 10.93 0.49 -1.70
N GLN A 60 9.73 0.55 -1.10
CA GLN A 60 9.14 -0.56 -0.33
C GLN A 60 8.12 -1.37 -1.12
N SER A 61 7.82 -0.97 -2.35
CA SER A 61 6.89 -1.71 -3.21
C SER A 61 7.58 -2.95 -3.80
N VAL A 62 6.98 -4.13 -3.66
CA VAL A 62 7.60 -5.42 -4.06
C VAL A 62 6.72 -6.19 -5.03
N LEU A 63 7.28 -6.69 -6.12
CA LEU A 63 6.51 -7.45 -7.10
C LEU A 63 6.18 -8.87 -6.62
N ILE A 64 4.90 -9.24 -6.69
CA ILE A 64 4.43 -10.60 -6.44
C ILE A 64 4.14 -11.30 -7.76
N THR A 65 5.01 -12.25 -8.11
CA THR A 65 4.93 -12.98 -9.40
C THR A 65 4.20 -14.32 -9.30
N THR A 66 3.98 -14.84 -8.08
CA THR A 66 3.38 -16.16 -7.87
C THR A 66 2.20 -16.09 -6.91
N PRO A 67 1.01 -16.59 -7.32
CA PRO A 67 0.69 -17.16 -8.63
C PRO A 67 0.58 -16.07 -9.70
N ASN A 68 0.67 -16.47 -10.97
CA ASN A 68 0.34 -15.57 -12.07
C ASN A 68 -1.19 -15.31 -12.07
N LEU A 69 -1.59 -14.06 -11.80
CA LEU A 69 -2.98 -13.60 -11.74
C LEU A 69 -3.42 -12.85 -13.00
N SER A 70 -2.67 -12.98 -14.11
CA SER A 70 -3.06 -12.43 -15.40
C SER A 70 -4.42 -12.96 -15.85
N ASN A 71 -5.25 -12.07 -16.41
CA ASN A 71 -6.62 -12.35 -16.85
C ASN A 71 -7.58 -12.81 -15.74
N ARG A 72 -7.19 -12.61 -14.47
CA ARG A 72 -8.09 -12.79 -13.32
C ARG A 72 -8.85 -11.50 -13.02
N THR A 73 -9.68 -11.55 -11.99
CA THR A 73 -10.42 -10.38 -11.50
C THR A 73 -9.67 -9.69 -10.37
N LEU A 74 -10.00 -8.42 -10.11
CA LEU A 74 -9.46 -7.70 -8.94
C LEU A 74 -9.86 -8.41 -7.63
N ARG A 75 -11.01 -9.08 -7.60
CA ARG A 75 -11.43 -9.96 -6.49
C ARG A 75 -10.48 -11.13 -6.25
N ASP A 76 -9.94 -11.74 -7.30
CA ASP A 76 -8.98 -12.84 -7.16
C ASP A 76 -7.66 -12.36 -6.55
N ILE A 77 -7.20 -11.15 -6.93
CA ILE A 77 -6.05 -10.49 -6.28
C ILE A 77 -6.35 -10.22 -4.81
N TYR A 78 -7.53 -9.66 -4.50
CA TYR A 78 -7.94 -9.41 -3.12
C TYR A 78 -7.86 -10.70 -2.30
N GLU A 79 -8.52 -11.79 -2.73
CA GLU A 79 -8.51 -13.06 -1.98
C GLU A 79 -7.10 -13.63 -1.82
N HIS A 80 -6.28 -13.53 -2.87
CA HIS A 80 -4.88 -13.95 -2.81
C HIS A 80 -4.08 -13.12 -1.80
N HIS A 81 -4.24 -11.80 -1.81
CA HIS A 81 -3.57 -10.90 -0.88
C HIS A 81 -3.92 -11.22 0.58
N ILE A 82 -5.19 -11.52 0.88
CA ILE A 82 -5.58 -11.93 2.25
C ILE A 82 -4.85 -13.21 2.67
N GLN A 83 -4.72 -14.19 1.79
CA GLN A 83 -3.98 -15.42 2.10
C GLN A 83 -2.47 -15.19 2.19
N HIS A 84 -1.94 -14.24 1.41
CA HIS A 84 -0.51 -13.96 1.35
C HIS A 84 -0.03 -13.22 2.60
N ARG A 85 -0.76 -12.19 3.06
CA ARG A 85 -0.45 -11.43 4.29
C ARG A 85 -0.52 -12.28 5.57
N GLU A 86 -1.27 -13.37 5.55
CA GLU A 86 -1.34 -14.33 6.67
C GLU A 86 -0.11 -15.25 6.74
N LYS A 87 0.61 -15.40 5.63
CA LYS A 87 1.78 -16.28 5.49
C LYS A 87 3.11 -15.52 5.54
N ASP A 88 3.13 -14.28 5.09
CA ASP A 88 4.31 -13.43 5.05
C ASP A 88 4.04 -12.14 5.84
N ASP A 89 4.73 -11.98 6.97
CA ASP A 89 4.56 -10.85 7.87
C ASP A 89 5.20 -9.55 7.34
N LYS A 90 6.07 -9.64 6.32
CA LYS A 90 6.68 -8.48 5.67
C LYS A 90 5.71 -7.77 4.74
N ILE A 91 4.67 -8.46 4.28
CA ILE A 91 3.69 -7.91 3.36
C ILE A 91 2.72 -7.01 4.10
N HIS A 92 2.50 -5.82 3.57
CA HIS A 92 1.57 -4.86 4.14
C HIS A 92 0.16 -5.44 4.13
N PRO A 93 -0.54 -5.50 5.27
CA PRO A 93 -1.75 -6.32 5.39
C PRO A 93 -3.00 -5.70 4.75
N THR A 94 -2.97 -4.39 4.45
CA THR A 94 -4.17 -3.67 3.99
C THR A 94 -3.97 -2.87 2.72
N LEU A 95 -2.72 -2.63 2.30
CA LEU A 95 -2.39 -1.76 1.18
C LEU A 95 -1.63 -2.57 0.15
N PHE A 96 -2.08 -2.50 -1.09
CA PHE A 96 -1.40 -3.14 -2.21
C PHE A 96 -1.65 -2.40 -3.53
N ILE A 97 -0.77 -2.64 -4.49
CA ILE A 97 -0.75 -1.99 -5.80
C ILE A 97 -1.17 -3.01 -6.87
N VAL A 98 -1.95 -2.60 -7.85
CA VAL A 98 -2.37 -3.45 -8.98
C VAL A 98 -2.15 -2.74 -10.30
N ALA A 99 -1.33 -3.34 -11.17
CA ALA A 99 -1.27 -2.97 -12.57
C ALA A 99 -2.37 -3.72 -13.35
N ASP A 100 -3.45 -2.99 -13.67
CA ASP A 100 -4.60 -3.55 -14.38
C ASP A 100 -4.51 -3.44 -15.90
N GLN A 101 -3.51 -2.71 -16.42
CA GLN A 101 -3.35 -2.41 -17.84
C GLN A 101 -1.87 -2.44 -18.24
N LYS A 102 -1.62 -2.86 -19.48
CA LYS A 102 -0.26 -2.92 -20.06
C LYS A 102 0.41 -1.55 -20.13
N ASP A 103 -0.39 -0.55 -20.50
CA ASP A 103 0.02 0.84 -20.65
C ASP A 103 -0.12 1.58 -19.32
N TYR A 104 0.50 1.04 -18.27
CA TYR A 104 0.40 1.59 -16.91
C TYR A 104 1.12 2.93 -16.78
N GLN A 105 2.12 3.21 -17.62
CA GLN A 105 2.84 4.48 -17.57
C GLN A 105 1.95 5.67 -17.92
N THR A 106 0.97 5.49 -18.82
CA THR A 106 0.04 6.57 -19.19
C THR A 106 -1.29 6.47 -18.44
N ARG A 107 -1.75 5.26 -18.13
CA ARG A 107 -3.06 5.01 -17.50
C ARG A 107 -2.97 4.84 -15.98
N GLY A 108 -1.77 4.78 -15.44
CA GLY A 108 -1.53 4.59 -14.03
C GLY A 108 -1.82 3.17 -13.55
N VAL A 109 -1.66 3.01 -12.24
CA VAL A 109 -1.92 1.77 -11.50
C VAL A 109 -3.03 2.01 -10.48
N LEU A 110 -3.53 0.92 -9.90
CA LEU A 110 -4.51 0.97 -8.82
C LEU A 110 -3.83 0.82 -7.46
N ILE A 111 -4.26 1.61 -6.48
CA ILE A 111 -3.95 1.41 -5.06
C ILE A 111 -5.22 0.95 -4.38
N ILE A 112 -5.13 -0.14 -3.63
CA ILE A 112 -6.23 -0.72 -2.89
C ILE A 112 -5.92 -0.58 -1.40
N ASP A 113 -6.87 -0.03 -0.65
CA ASP A 113 -6.83 0.02 0.81
C ASP A 113 -8.02 -0.73 1.39
N LEU A 114 -7.73 -1.76 2.19
CA LEU A 114 -8.75 -2.60 2.82
C LEU A 114 -9.33 -2.00 4.11
N GLN A 115 -8.78 -0.87 4.59
CA GLN A 115 -9.15 -0.24 5.86
C GLN A 115 -9.44 1.26 5.73
N VAL A 116 -10.09 1.67 4.64
CA VAL A 116 -10.58 3.04 4.52
C VAL A 116 -11.59 3.33 5.62
N MET A 117 -11.26 4.28 6.49
CA MET A 117 -12.14 4.72 7.55
C MET A 117 -13.29 5.56 6.98
N THR A 118 -14.49 5.33 7.49
CA THR A 118 -15.67 6.15 7.16
C THR A 118 -16.24 6.80 8.41
N ASP A 119 -17.00 7.88 8.21
CA ASP A 119 -17.77 8.57 9.26
C ASP A 119 -18.71 7.63 10.03
N THR A 120 -19.01 6.45 9.49
CA THR A 120 -19.92 5.45 10.09
C THR A 120 -19.21 4.39 10.94
N SER A 121 -17.94 4.59 11.28
CA SER A 121 -17.10 3.65 12.05
C SER A 121 -16.93 2.27 11.41
N LYS A 122 -17.27 2.15 10.12
CA LYS A 122 -17.09 0.93 9.33
C LYS A 122 -15.93 1.13 8.38
N ASN A 123 -14.99 0.20 8.41
CA ASN A 123 -13.91 0.14 7.45
C ASN A 123 -14.44 -0.48 6.15
N VAL A 124 -14.10 0.14 5.04
CA VAL A 124 -14.50 -0.29 3.70
C VAL A 124 -13.28 -0.40 2.81
N ILE A 125 -13.44 -1.08 1.68
CA ILE A 125 -12.37 -1.19 0.69
C ILE A 125 -12.41 0.05 -0.21
N GLY A 126 -11.28 0.75 -0.33
CA GLY A 126 -11.08 1.85 -1.24
C GLY A 126 -10.20 1.46 -2.42
N VAL A 127 -10.52 2.01 -3.60
CA VAL A 127 -9.72 1.85 -4.82
C VAL A 127 -9.39 3.24 -5.37
N LEU A 128 -8.11 3.51 -5.60
CA LEU A 128 -7.60 4.71 -6.26
C LEU A 128 -6.89 4.33 -7.54
N ARG A 129 -6.98 5.16 -8.57
CA ARG A 129 -6.04 5.17 -9.69
C ARG A 129 -5.07 6.35 -9.59
N CYS A 130 -3.77 6.09 -9.68
CA CYS A 130 -2.72 7.12 -9.66
C CYS A 130 -1.64 6.81 -10.71
N GLY A 131 -0.74 7.77 -10.97
CA GLY A 131 0.47 7.50 -11.75
C GLY A 131 1.29 6.38 -11.13
N SER A 132 2.03 5.62 -11.95
CA SER A 132 2.89 4.54 -11.45
C SER A 132 4.04 5.09 -10.62
N ASP A 133 4.57 6.26 -10.98
CA ASP A 133 5.62 6.99 -10.27
C ASP A 133 5.17 7.52 -8.89
N ASP A 134 3.88 7.79 -8.71
CA ASP A 134 3.35 8.23 -7.41
C ASP A 134 2.94 7.07 -6.49
N ALA A 135 2.87 5.84 -6.99
CA ALA A 135 2.15 4.76 -6.31
C ALA A 135 2.76 4.39 -4.94
N ASP A 136 4.10 4.23 -4.89
CA ASP A 136 4.82 3.95 -3.64
C ASP A 136 4.63 5.08 -2.61
N LEU A 137 4.71 6.34 -3.07
CA LEU A 137 4.53 7.51 -2.22
C LEU A 137 3.10 7.64 -1.68
N TYR A 138 2.09 7.30 -2.49
CA TYR A 138 0.70 7.24 -2.00
C TYR A 138 0.52 6.18 -0.93
N CYS A 139 1.07 4.98 -1.10
CA CYS A 139 1.03 3.94 -0.08
C CYS A 139 1.70 4.40 1.22
N ALA A 140 2.87 5.04 1.14
CA ALA A 140 3.58 5.59 2.28
C ALA A 140 2.76 6.66 3.03
N ASN A 141 2.10 7.56 2.28
CA ASN A 141 1.29 8.62 2.88
C ASN A 141 -0.03 8.10 3.46
N LEU A 142 -0.65 7.09 2.85
CA LEU A 142 -1.85 6.43 3.37
C LEU A 142 -1.54 5.72 4.70
N GLU A 143 -0.43 4.99 4.76
CA GLU A 143 -0.02 4.24 5.95
C GLU A 143 0.14 5.15 7.19
N ILE A 144 0.67 6.37 7.02
CA ILE A 144 0.88 7.32 8.11
C ILE A 144 -0.28 8.31 8.29
N GLY A 145 -1.36 8.17 7.53
CA GLY A 145 -2.54 9.05 7.58
C GLY A 145 -2.28 10.48 7.09
N ASN A 146 -1.29 10.68 6.21
CA ASN A 146 -1.03 11.99 5.57
C ASN A 146 -2.04 12.29 4.45
N VAL A 147 -2.51 11.24 3.77
CA VAL A 147 -3.61 11.31 2.79
C VAL A 147 -4.67 10.30 3.21
N ASP A 148 -5.92 10.56 2.83
CA ASP A 148 -7.03 9.68 3.17
C ASP A 148 -8.03 9.60 2.02
N PHE A 149 -8.71 8.46 1.96
CA PHE A 149 -9.82 8.22 1.04
C PHE A 149 -11.09 8.84 1.63
N MET A 150 -11.57 9.94 1.05
CA MET A 150 -12.88 10.46 1.41
C MET A 150 -13.97 9.81 0.57
N ILE A 151 -14.79 8.97 1.19
CA ILE A 151 -15.98 8.43 0.53
C ILE A 151 -17.05 9.50 0.53
N THR A 152 -17.15 10.22 -0.59
CA THR A 152 -18.26 11.16 -0.76
C THR A 152 -19.54 10.39 -1.06
N ARG A 153 -20.47 10.37 -0.11
CA ARG A 153 -21.87 10.00 -0.38
C ARG A 153 -22.47 11.03 -1.33
N ARG A 154 -22.38 10.82 -2.64
CA ARG A 154 -23.29 11.51 -3.56
C ARG A 154 -24.68 10.88 -3.41
N ARG A 155 -25.67 11.72 -3.13
CA ARG A 155 -27.09 11.36 -3.10
C ARG A 155 -27.49 10.72 -4.43
N SER A 156 -27.38 9.39 -4.53
CA SER A 156 -28.04 8.46 -5.45
C SER A 156 -27.19 7.21 -5.60
N LYS A 157 -27.37 6.19 -4.71
CA LYS A 157 -26.94 4.77 -4.85
C LYS A 157 -25.53 4.43 -5.40
N ASP A 158 -24.67 5.40 -5.64
CA ASP A 158 -23.32 5.30 -6.15
C ASP A 158 -22.37 5.76 -5.06
N PHE A 159 -21.64 4.83 -4.46
CA PHE A 159 -20.47 5.15 -3.66
C PHE A 159 -19.38 5.59 -4.64
N GLY A 160 -18.90 6.83 -4.49
CA GLY A 160 -17.76 7.34 -5.24
C GLY A 160 -16.63 7.63 -4.26
N VAL A 161 -15.49 6.99 -4.46
CA VAL A 161 -14.27 7.23 -3.70
C VAL A 161 -13.61 8.50 -4.26
N ALA A 162 -13.45 9.53 -3.42
CA ALA A 162 -12.76 10.76 -3.78
C ALA A 162 -11.60 10.99 -2.81
N ILE A 163 -10.37 11.08 -3.31
CA ILE A 163 -9.25 11.41 -2.43
C ILE A 163 -9.27 12.90 -2.14
N THR A 164 -9.27 13.24 -0.86
CA THR A 164 -8.98 14.61 -0.43
C THR A 164 -7.55 14.61 0.06
N LEU A 165 -6.66 15.23 -0.72
CA LEU A 165 -5.40 15.70 -0.16
C LEU A 165 -5.77 16.66 0.96
N THR A 166 -5.51 16.30 2.22
CA THR A 166 -5.60 17.29 3.30
C THR A 166 -4.53 18.33 3.00
N LYS A 167 -4.93 19.43 2.35
CA LYS A 167 -4.13 20.64 2.16
C LYS A 167 -3.82 21.24 3.53
N THR A 168 -2.87 20.64 4.25
CA THR A 168 -1.94 21.45 5.01
C THR A 168 -0.90 21.93 4.00
N SER A 169 -0.71 23.23 3.96
CA SER A 169 -0.03 24.06 2.96
C SER A 169 1.46 23.77 2.72
N ASP A 170 1.94 22.53 2.85
CA ASP A 170 3.36 22.25 2.73
C ASP A 170 3.65 20.77 2.39
N THR A 171 3.18 20.33 1.22
CA THR A 171 3.43 18.96 0.72
C THR A 171 4.93 18.66 0.66
N LEU A 172 5.77 19.64 0.28
CA LEU A 172 7.22 19.51 0.26
C LEU A 172 7.85 19.46 1.67
N ALA A 173 7.36 20.26 2.63
CA ALA A 173 7.85 20.16 4.01
C ALA A 173 7.38 18.89 4.71
N LYS A 174 6.18 18.38 4.40
CA LYS A 174 5.66 17.10 4.91
C LYS A 174 6.38 15.89 4.30
N ILE A 175 6.74 15.92 3.02
CA ILE A 175 7.59 14.88 2.40
C ILE A 175 8.99 14.87 3.05
N ARG A 176 9.59 16.05 3.28
CA ARG A 176 10.83 16.16 4.07
C ARG A 176 10.66 15.69 5.51
N LEU A 177 9.51 15.98 6.15
CA LEU A 177 9.18 15.46 7.47
C LEU A 177 8.94 13.94 7.46
N CYS A 178 8.38 13.35 6.40
CA CYS A 178 8.24 11.90 6.24
C CYS A 178 9.60 11.24 6.19
N ARG A 179 10.52 11.76 5.37
CA ARG A 179 11.90 11.27 5.28
C ARG A 179 12.64 11.42 6.61
N LEU A 180 12.45 12.54 7.31
CA LEU A 180 13.04 12.81 8.61
C LEU A 180 12.42 11.95 9.73
N ARG A 181 11.11 11.68 9.70
CA ARG A 181 10.39 10.90 10.71
C ARG A 181 10.60 9.39 10.51
N LEU A 182 10.72 8.92 9.27
CA LEU A 182 11.19 7.57 8.95
C LEU A 182 12.66 7.40 9.34
N MET A 183 13.55 8.37 9.08
CA MET A 183 14.94 8.34 9.57
C MET A 183 15.03 8.37 11.10
N ILE A 184 14.29 9.26 11.78
CA ILE A 184 14.31 9.37 13.25
C ILE A 184 13.73 8.11 13.89
N ASN A 185 12.68 7.52 13.32
CA ASN A 185 12.13 6.26 13.84
C ASN A 185 13.05 5.07 13.57
N SER A 186 13.73 5.00 12.42
CA SER A 186 14.77 3.99 12.17
C SER A 186 15.98 4.16 13.09
N ILE A 187 16.41 5.39 13.38
CA ILE A 187 17.48 5.69 14.34
C ILE A 187 17.04 5.34 15.77
N ARG A 188 15.80 5.63 16.15
CA ARG A 188 15.23 5.22 17.45
C ARG A 188 15.12 3.72 17.58
N MET A 189 14.72 3.00 16.53
CA MET A 189 14.71 1.54 16.50
C MET A 189 16.11 0.98 16.65
N PHE A 190 17.09 1.53 15.94
CA PHE A 190 18.50 1.13 16.08
C PHE A 190 19.02 1.40 17.49
N ALA A 191 18.70 2.54 18.08
CA ALA A 191 19.09 2.87 19.45
C ALA A 191 18.43 1.95 20.49
N VAL A 192 17.15 1.59 20.31
CA VAL A 192 16.46 0.61 21.17
C VAL A 192 17.05 -0.78 20.99
N MET A 193 17.36 -1.20 19.76
CA MET A 193 17.96 -2.50 19.48
C MET A 193 19.39 -2.61 20.04
N MET A 194 20.20 -1.55 19.93
CA MET A 194 21.54 -1.51 20.55
C MET A 194 21.47 -1.45 22.08
N ALA A 195 20.52 -0.71 22.66
CA ALA A 195 20.33 -0.67 24.10
C ALA A 195 19.84 -2.01 24.67
N VAL A 196 19.08 -2.79 23.90
CA VAL A 196 18.69 -4.16 24.25
C VAL A 196 19.89 -5.11 24.15
N ASP A 197 20.73 -4.98 23.11
CA ASP A 197 21.94 -5.81 22.93
C ASP A 197 23.00 -5.54 24.03
N GLU A 198 23.21 -4.28 24.42
CA GLU A 198 24.09 -3.93 25.55
C GLU A 198 23.56 -4.44 26.89
N ARG A 199 22.24 -4.40 27.10
CA ARG A 199 21.63 -4.95 28.32
C ARG A 199 21.82 -6.46 28.42
N ASN A 200 21.67 -7.17 27.31
CA ASN A 200 21.84 -8.62 27.28
C ASN A 200 23.31 -9.02 27.54
N ARG A 201 24.28 -8.31 26.95
CA ARG A 201 25.71 -8.53 27.26
C ARG A 201 26.09 -8.23 28.70
N ALA A 202 25.45 -7.23 29.32
CA ALA A 202 25.69 -6.89 30.72
C ALA A 202 25.10 -7.93 31.69
N VAL A 203 24.00 -8.59 31.32
CA VAL A 203 23.41 -9.70 32.08
C VAL A 203 24.25 -10.96 31.96
N ASP A 204 24.74 -11.29 30.76
CA ASP A 204 25.62 -12.45 30.53
C ASP A 204 26.98 -12.33 31.25
N SER A 205 27.44 -11.09 31.52
CA SER A 205 28.69 -10.83 32.23
C SER A 205 28.55 -10.80 33.76
N LEU A 206 27.33 -10.88 34.31
CA LEU A 206 27.04 -10.95 35.74
C LEU A 206 26.70 -12.38 36.21
N GLU A 207 26.48 -13.31 35.29
CA GLU A 207 26.20 -14.73 35.57
C GLU A 207 27.41 -15.67 35.33
N GLY A 208 28.61 -15.13 35.07
CA GLY A 208 29.88 -15.86 34.99
C GLY A 208 30.81 -15.54 36.15
#